data_AF-A0A2C6BJG1-F1
#
_entry.id   AF-A0A2C6BJG1-F1
#
_cell.length_a   1.000
_cell.length_b   1.000
_cell.length_c   1.000
_cell.angle_alpha   90.00
_cell.angle_beta   90.00
_cell.angle_gamma   90.00
#
_symmetry.space_group_name_H-M   'P 1'
#
loop_
_entity.id
_entity.type
_entity.pdbx_description
1 polymer ?
#
loop_
_entity_poly.entity_id
_entity_poly.type
_entity_poly.pdbx_seq_one_letter_code
_entity_poly.pdbx_strand_id
1 'polypeptide(L)'
;MALEHIVKDLKKQGYIVKTIFPILPNSFGFNDSFENLINDNGFWLGDIAYPEKQEPIKFGEDIEDFEFTTEDFNSIKWRGYNWLVVIDRKTGEYFGTSYLQAYKDILNLKVEG
;
A
#
# COMPACT_ATOMS: atom_id res chain seq x y z
N MET A 1 4.02 -12.02 -18.20
CA MET A 1 3.44 -13.05 -17.33
C MET A 1 4.23 -13.13 -16.03
N ALA A 2 3.89 -12.33 -15.01
CA ALA A 2 4.58 -12.38 -13.72
C ALA A 2 3.63 -12.07 -12.56
N LEU A 3 2.91 -10.93 -12.60
CA LEU A 3 2.02 -10.51 -11.51
C LEU A 3 0.82 -11.43 -11.28
N GLU A 4 0.12 -11.87 -12.34
CA GLU A 4 -1.04 -12.77 -12.19
C GLU A 4 -0.68 -14.12 -11.52
N HIS A 5 0.52 -14.63 -11.78
CA HIS A 5 1.01 -15.83 -11.12
C HIS A 5 1.28 -15.58 -9.64
N ILE A 6 1.94 -14.46 -9.31
CA ILE A 6 2.21 -14.06 -7.92
C ILE A 6 0.89 -13.92 -7.14
N VAL A 7 -0.10 -13.22 -7.69
CA VAL A 7 -1.42 -13.04 -7.06
C VAL A 7 -2.11 -14.39 -6.85
N LYS A 8 -2.03 -15.32 -7.83
CA LYS A 8 -2.58 -16.67 -7.69
C LYS A 8 -1.88 -17.46 -6.60
N ASP A 9 -0.57 -17.33 -6.46
CA ASP A 9 0.19 -18.06 -5.44
C ASP A 9 -0.06 -17.50 -4.03
N LEU A 10 -0.20 -16.18 -3.89
CA LEU A 10 -0.67 -15.55 -2.64
C LEU A 10 -2.07 -16.03 -2.27
N LYS A 11 -2.98 -16.15 -3.26
CA LYS A 11 -4.33 -16.71 -3.04
C LYS A 11 -4.30 -18.14 -2.50
N LYS A 12 -3.42 -18.99 -3.02
CA LYS A 12 -3.23 -20.36 -2.50
C LYS A 12 -2.71 -20.37 -1.07
N GLN A 13 -1.95 -19.34 -0.67
CA GLN A 13 -1.43 -19.16 0.69
C GLN A 13 -2.45 -18.52 1.66
N GLY A 14 -3.66 -18.20 1.20
CA GLY A 14 -4.72 -17.59 2.03
C GLY A 14 -4.71 -16.07 2.05
N TYR A 15 -3.95 -15.44 1.15
CA TYR A 15 -3.90 -13.99 0.99
C TYR A 15 -4.72 -13.52 -0.21
N ILE A 16 -5.33 -12.35 -0.14
CA ILE A 16 -6.12 -11.74 -1.20
C ILE A 16 -5.54 -10.36 -1.46
N VAL A 17 -5.01 -10.14 -2.67
CA VAL A 17 -4.60 -8.79 -3.10
C VAL A 17 -5.86 -8.01 -3.43
N LYS A 18 -6.19 -7.01 -2.60
CA LYS A 18 -7.42 -6.22 -2.69
C LYS A 18 -7.25 -5.05 -3.66
N THR A 19 -6.17 -4.30 -3.48
CA THR A 19 -5.87 -3.10 -4.26
C THR A 19 -4.39 -3.02 -4.58
N ILE A 20 -4.07 -2.69 -5.83
CA ILE A 20 -2.71 -2.31 -6.27
C ILE A 20 -2.81 -0.86 -6.73
N PHE A 21 -2.20 0.03 -5.96
CA PHE A 21 -2.26 1.47 -6.16
C PHE A 21 -0.91 1.98 -6.71
N PRO A 22 -0.87 2.59 -7.90
CA PRO A 22 0.34 3.20 -8.42
C PRO A 22 0.65 4.53 -7.72
N ILE A 23 1.89 4.69 -7.24
CA ILE A 23 2.41 5.95 -6.71
C ILE A 23 2.87 6.79 -7.90
N LEU A 24 2.12 7.86 -8.20
CA LEU A 24 2.41 8.76 -9.32
C LEU A 24 2.65 10.18 -8.79
N PRO A 25 3.90 10.55 -8.45
CA PRO A 25 4.22 11.92 -8.02
C PRO A 25 3.85 12.92 -9.11
N ASN A 26 3.23 14.03 -8.73
CA ASN A 26 2.73 15.09 -9.63
C ASN A 26 1.53 14.68 -10.52
N SER A 27 0.80 13.63 -10.18
CA SER A 27 -0.44 13.29 -10.87
C SER A 27 -1.56 14.26 -10.49
N PHE A 28 -2.17 14.90 -11.49
CA PHE A 28 -3.40 15.68 -11.32
C PHE A 28 -4.57 14.72 -11.10
N GLY A 29 -5.33 14.86 -10.00
CA GLY A 29 -6.45 13.97 -9.64
C GLY A 29 -6.18 13.01 -8.47
N PHE A 30 -5.25 13.36 -7.59
CA PHE A 30 -4.74 12.49 -6.54
C PHE A 30 -5.70 12.25 -5.34
N ASN A 31 -6.73 13.06 -5.15
CA ASN A 31 -7.54 13.00 -3.92
C ASN A 31 -8.53 11.82 -3.84
N ASP A 32 -9.14 11.38 -4.94
CA ASP A 32 -10.29 10.47 -4.83
C ASP A 32 -9.92 8.98 -4.64
N SER A 33 -8.64 8.62 -4.53
CA SER A 33 -8.24 7.20 -4.52
C SER A 33 -7.20 6.83 -3.47
N PHE A 34 -6.30 7.75 -3.08
CA PHE A 34 -5.36 7.48 -1.99
C PHE A 34 -6.02 7.64 -0.63
N GLU A 35 -6.81 8.70 -0.45
CA GLU A 35 -7.62 8.88 0.76
C GLU A 35 -8.50 7.64 1.00
N ASN A 36 -9.18 7.15 -0.04
CA ASN A 36 -9.95 5.90 0.01
C ASN A 36 -9.07 4.66 0.28
N LEU A 37 -7.82 4.62 -0.21
CA LEU A 37 -6.90 3.51 0.09
C LEU A 37 -6.59 3.43 1.59
N ILE A 38 -6.38 4.57 2.23
CA ILE A 38 -5.99 4.67 3.64
C ILE A 38 -7.23 4.63 4.55
N ASN A 39 -8.17 5.56 4.36
CA ASN A 39 -9.35 5.75 5.20
C ASN A 39 -10.34 4.57 5.10
N ASP A 40 -10.71 4.11 3.89
CA ASP A 40 -11.70 3.02 3.75
C ASP A 40 -11.17 1.67 4.24
N ASN A 41 -9.85 1.54 4.38
CA ASN A 41 -9.20 0.34 4.89
C ASN A 41 -8.70 0.49 6.34
N GLY A 42 -8.92 1.66 6.96
CA GLY A 42 -8.55 1.93 8.35
C GLY A 42 -7.05 1.92 8.63
N PHE A 43 -6.23 2.23 7.62
CA PHE A 43 -4.78 2.33 7.78
C PHE A 43 -4.37 3.72 8.22
N TRP A 44 -3.21 3.79 8.86
CA TRP A 44 -2.46 5.01 9.15
C TRP A 44 -1.21 5.01 8.27
N LEU A 45 -0.58 6.16 8.05
CA LEU A 45 0.68 6.21 7.28
C LEU A 45 1.79 5.37 7.93
N GLY A 46 1.74 5.25 9.27
CA GLY A 46 2.63 4.39 10.06
C GLY A 46 2.44 2.89 9.83
N ASP A 47 1.30 2.45 9.27
CA ASP A 47 1.01 1.04 9.03
C ASP A 47 1.64 0.49 7.73
N ILE A 48 2.24 1.37 6.91
CA ILE A 48 2.91 0.96 5.68
C ILE A 48 4.11 0.07 6.03
N ALA A 49 4.04 -1.18 5.62
CA ALA A 49 5.15 -2.12 5.69
C ALA A 49 6.04 -2.04 4.45
N TYR A 50 7.31 -2.43 4.60
CA TYR A 50 8.35 -2.33 3.57
C TYR A 50 9.03 -3.68 3.30
N PRO A 51 8.34 -4.64 2.64
CA PRO A 51 8.83 -6.02 2.49
C PRO A 51 10.15 -6.13 1.73
N GLU A 52 10.47 -5.16 0.87
CA GLU A 52 11.75 -5.11 0.16
C GLU A 52 12.94 -4.69 1.07
N LYS A 53 12.71 -4.48 2.38
CA LYS A 53 13.71 -4.12 3.41
C LYS A 53 14.50 -2.85 3.09
N GLN A 54 13.85 -1.93 2.39
CA GLN A 54 14.39 -0.63 2.03
C GLN A 54 14.03 0.40 3.10
N GLU A 55 14.59 1.61 2.99
CA GLU A 55 14.31 2.64 4.00
C GLU A 55 12.82 3.01 4.01
N PRO A 56 12.19 3.06 5.20
CA PRO A 56 10.82 3.53 5.35
C PRO A 56 10.62 4.93 4.78
N ILE A 57 9.41 5.20 4.30
CA ILE A 57 8.99 6.55 3.95
C ILE A 57 8.89 7.34 5.26
N LYS A 58 9.43 8.56 5.24
CA LYS A 58 9.31 9.50 6.36
C LYS A 58 8.28 10.54 5.96
N PHE A 59 7.16 10.53 6.65
CA PHE A 59 6.12 11.55 6.49
C PHE A 59 6.53 12.79 7.29
N GLY A 60 6.18 13.98 6.79
CA GLY A 60 6.43 15.23 7.50
C GLY A 60 5.57 15.31 8.75
N GLU A 61 6.01 16.05 9.77
CA GLU A 61 5.24 16.24 11.01
C GLU A 61 3.90 16.94 10.78
N ASP A 62 3.81 17.73 9.70
CA ASP A 62 2.61 18.49 9.31
C ASP A 62 1.63 17.67 8.44
N ILE A 63 1.94 16.41 8.11
CA ILE A 63 1.03 15.55 7.33
C ILE A 63 0.12 14.79 8.28
N GLU A 64 -1.15 15.17 8.33
CA GLU A 64 -2.16 14.46 9.12
C GLU A 64 -2.71 13.23 8.36
N ASP A 65 -2.88 12.11 9.07
CA ASP A 65 -3.41 10.87 8.50
C ASP A 65 -4.87 11.00 8.00
N PHE A 66 -5.64 11.96 8.55
CA PHE A 66 -7.09 12.10 8.32
C PHE A 66 -7.50 13.20 7.32
N GLU A 67 -6.60 14.12 6.98
CA GLU A 67 -6.84 15.21 6.01
C GLU A 67 -5.73 15.24 4.95
N PHE A 68 -5.53 14.10 4.30
CA PHE A 68 -4.44 13.94 3.35
C PHE A 68 -4.75 14.64 2.03
N THR A 69 -4.01 15.69 1.68
CA THR A 69 -4.25 16.46 0.46
C THR A 69 -3.38 15.98 -0.71
N THR A 70 -3.73 16.43 -1.92
CA THR A 70 -2.87 16.28 -3.10
C THR A 70 -1.50 16.96 -2.92
N GLU A 71 -1.44 18.06 -2.16
CA GLU A 71 -0.18 18.75 -1.86
C GLU A 71 0.70 17.91 -0.92
N ASP A 72 0.10 17.32 0.11
CA ASP A 72 0.80 16.41 1.03
C ASP A 72 1.37 15.21 0.28
N PHE A 73 0.56 14.57 -0.58
CA PHE A 73 1.04 13.45 -1.38
C PHE A 73 2.26 13.81 -2.23
N ASN A 74 2.19 14.96 -2.91
CA ASN A 74 3.25 15.42 -3.81
C ASN A 74 4.49 15.88 -3.05
N SER A 75 4.34 16.29 -1.78
CA SER A 75 5.46 16.65 -0.90
C SER A 75 6.26 15.42 -0.44
N ILE A 76 5.64 14.23 -0.41
CA ILE A 76 6.26 13.02 0.12
C ILE A 76 7.40 12.55 -0.79
N LYS A 77 8.54 12.30 -0.14
CA LYS A 77 9.66 11.62 -0.79
C LYS A 77 9.41 10.11 -0.77
N TRP A 78 8.75 9.62 -1.81
CA TRP A 78 8.46 8.19 -2.02
C TRP A 78 9.69 7.30 -2.23
N ARG A 79 10.92 7.86 -2.26
CA ARG A 79 12.20 7.09 -2.26
C ARG A 79 12.29 5.96 -3.30
N GLY A 80 11.58 6.12 -4.42
CA GLY A 80 11.53 5.17 -5.53
C GLY A 80 10.53 4.03 -5.36
N TYR A 81 9.72 4.00 -4.28
CA TYR A 81 8.53 3.17 -4.22
C TYR A 81 7.54 3.64 -5.29
N ASN A 82 7.02 2.69 -6.06
CA ASN A 82 6.13 2.94 -7.19
C ASN A 82 4.73 2.37 -6.95
N TRP A 83 4.54 1.53 -5.92
CA TRP A 83 3.29 0.84 -5.66
C TRP A 83 2.98 0.79 -4.16
N LEU A 84 1.71 0.97 -3.82
CA LEU A 84 1.13 0.56 -2.55
C LEU A 84 0.16 -0.59 -2.81
N VAL A 85 0.17 -1.60 -1.95
CA VAL A 85 -0.64 -2.80 -2.13
C VAL A 85 -1.36 -3.11 -0.83
N VAL A 86 -2.69 -3.25 -0.91
CA VAL A 86 -3.52 -3.73 0.19
C VAL A 86 -3.74 -5.23 0.01
N ILE A 87 -3.38 -5.98 1.04
CA ILE A 87 -3.48 -7.44 1.04
C ILE A 87 -4.24 -7.87 2.27
N ASP A 88 -5.29 -8.67 2.09
CA ASP A 88 -6.04 -9.28 3.19
C ASP A 88 -5.55 -10.70 3.42
N ARG A 89 -5.33 -11.08 4.67
CA ARG A 89 -5.14 -12.47 5.08
C ARG A 89 -6.39 -12.94 5.80
N LYS A 90 -7.03 -13.98 5.28
CA LYS A 90 -8.14 -14.62 5.97
C LYS A 90 -7.57 -15.51 7.08
N THR A 91 -7.83 -15.17 8.34
CA THR A 91 -7.38 -15.93 9.52
C THR A 91 -8.49 -16.76 10.16
N GLY A 92 -9.74 -16.55 9.74
CA GLY A 92 -10.91 -17.36 10.13
C GLY A 92 -12.13 -17.09 9.24
N GLU A 93 -13.29 -17.63 9.62
CA GLU A 93 -14.53 -17.42 8.85
C GLU A 93 -14.99 -15.95 8.87
N TYR A 94 -14.75 -15.27 9.99
CA TYR A 94 -15.11 -13.86 10.25
C TYR A 94 -13.92 -12.96 10.60
N PHE A 95 -12.71 -13.51 10.63
CA PHE A 95 -11.49 -12.79 11.01
C PHE A 95 -10.52 -12.68 9.84
N GLY A 96 -9.93 -11.51 9.70
CA GLY A 96 -8.88 -11.24 8.75
C GLY A 96 -7.99 -10.11 9.22
N THR A 97 -6.81 -10.03 8.63
CA THR A 97 -5.86 -8.94 8.85
C THR A 97 -5.55 -8.33 7.51
N SER A 98 -5.64 -7.01 7.41
CA SER A 98 -5.26 -6.27 6.22
C SER A 98 -3.85 -5.69 6.41
N TYR A 99 -3.07 -5.73 5.34
CA TYR A 99 -1.71 -5.21 5.30
C TYR A 99 -1.60 -4.16 4.20
N LEU A 100 -0.99 -3.03 4.52
CA LEU A 100 -0.59 -2.01 3.55
C LEU A 100 0.92 -2.12 3.33
N GLN A 101 1.35 -2.34 2.08
CA GLN A 101 2.76 -2.59 1.75
C GLN A 101 3.24 -1.72 0.60
N ALA A 102 4.45 -1.16 0.72
CA ALA A 102 5.09 -0.38 -0.33
C ALA A 102 6.13 -1.20 -1.12
N TYR A 103 6.13 -1.01 -2.44
CA TYR A 103 7.02 -1.71 -3.38
C TYR A 103 7.60 -0.77 -4.44
N LYS A 104 8.88 -0.93 -4.75
CA LYS A 104 9.53 -0.38 -5.95
C LYS A 104 9.11 -1.18 -7.18
N ASP A 105 9.20 -2.50 -7.08
CA ASP A 105 8.80 -3.40 -8.15
C ASP A 105 7.66 -4.31 -7.67
N ILE A 106 6.50 -4.20 -8.33
CA ILE A 106 5.32 -5.01 -8.02
C ILE A 106 5.57 -6.51 -8.25
N LEU A 107 6.60 -6.89 -9.01
CA LEU A 107 6.98 -8.29 -9.19
C LEU A 107 7.67 -8.90 -7.96
N ASN A 108 8.08 -8.07 -6.99
CA ASN A 108 8.61 -8.51 -5.70
C ASN A 108 7.52 -8.70 -4.63
N LEU A 109 6.25 -8.61 -5.02
CA LEU A 109 5.10 -8.73 -4.12
C LEU A 109 5.17 -10.02 -3.28
N LYS A 110 5.27 -9.85 -1.96
CA LYS A 110 5.35 -10.92 -0.96
C LYS A 110 4.77 -10.42 0.36
N VAL A 111 4.10 -11.27 1.13
CA VAL A 111 3.60 -10.83 2.44
C VAL A 111 4.65 -11.13 3.51
N GLU A 112 5.23 -10.08 4.11
CA GLU A 112 5.88 -10.20 5.42
C GLU A 112 4.78 -10.04 6.47
N GLY A 113 4.62 -11.08 7.31
CA GLY A 113 3.56 -11.18 8.32
C GLY A 113 4.11 -11.27 9.73
#